data_AF-A0A136IL37-F1
#
_entry.id   AF-A0A136IL37-F1
#
_cell.length_a   1.000
_cell.length_b   1.000
_cell.length_c   1.000
_cell.angle_alpha   90.00
_cell.angle_beta   90.00
_cell.angle_gamma   90.00
#
_symmetry.space_group_name_H-M   'P 1'
#
loop_
_entity.id
_entity.type
_entity.pdbx_description
1 polymer ?
#
loop_
_entity_poly.entity_id
_entity_poly.type
_entity_poly.pdbx_seq_one_letter_code
_entity_poly.pdbx_strand_id
1 'polypeptide(L)'
;LSAFWIRVSMTLAFLPLMPYIVDAFGLYAVSALTIAIVVRCLVGAFLPLEAAAMGRILGLGWGSTVLALMSAVVGVVPVLLLRYGSSWRQRSKYTRNAKQ
;
A
#
# COMPACT_ATOMS: atom_id res chain seq x y z
N LEU A 1 -26.49 -6.81 9.06
CA LEU A 1 -25.43 -7.44 9.89
C LEU A 1 -24.11 -7.61 9.12
N SER A 2 -24.10 -8.14 7.90
CA SER A 2 -22.88 -8.36 7.09
C SER A 2 -22.07 -7.09 6.77
N ALA A 3 -22.73 -5.99 6.39
CA ALA A 3 -22.07 -4.71 6.09
C ALA A 3 -21.36 -4.06 7.29
N PHE A 4 -21.78 -4.39 8.52
CA PHE A 4 -21.13 -3.91 9.73
C PHE A 4 -19.76 -4.57 9.90
N TRP A 5 -19.68 -5.89 9.74
CA TRP A 5 -18.43 -6.65 9.83
C TRP A 5 -17.39 -6.26 8.80
N ILE A 6 -17.83 -5.98 7.56
CA ILE A 6 -16.94 -5.52 6.48
C ILE A 6 -16.33 -4.15 6.82
N ARG A 7 -17.13 -3.24 7.41
CA ARG A 7 -16.63 -1.93 7.84
C ARG A 7 -15.66 -2.07 9.02
N VAL A 8 -16.01 -2.85 10.03
CA VAL A 8 -15.16 -3.08 11.21
C VAL A 8 -13.79 -3.62 10.82
N SER A 9 -13.70 -4.64 9.95
CA SER A 9 -12.42 -5.20 9.54
C SER A 9 -11.55 -4.20 8.77
N MET A 10 -12.16 -3.39 7.91
CA MET A 10 -11.46 -2.36 7.16
C MET A 10 -10.89 -1.29 8.10
N THR A 11 -11.68 -0.78 9.04
CA THR A 11 -11.23 0.22 10.01
C THR A 11 -10.12 -0.31 10.91
N LEU A 12 -10.23 -1.56 11.39
CA LEU A 12 -9.19 -2.18 12.23
C LEU A 12 -7.83 -2.28 11.53
N ALA A 13 -7.79 -2.40 10.21
CA ALA A 13 -6.54 -2.41 9.45
C ALA A 13 -5.93 -1.00 9.29
N PHE A 14 -6.76 0.05 9.11
CA PHE A 14 -6.26 1.42 8.94
C PHE A 14 -5.92 2.11 10.26
N LEU A 15 -6.62 1.76 11.35
CA LEU A 15 -6.48 2.40 12.65
C LEU A 15 -5.05 2.38 13.21
N PRO A 16 -4.31 1.26 13.21
CA PRO A 16 -2.91 1.23 13.64
C PRO A 16 -1.93 1.69 12.55
N LEU A 17 -2.31 1.60 11.26
CA LEU A 17 -1.43 1.88 10.14
C LEU A 17 -1.09 3.37 10.01
N MET A 18 -2.08 4.25 10.11
CA MET A 18 -1.90 5.69 10.00
C MET A 18 -0.94 6.26 11.07
N PRO A 19 -1.14 6.00 12.39
CA PRO A 19 -0.21 6.48 13.40
C PRO A 19 1.16 5.82 13.34
N TYR A 20 1.26 4.56 12.88
CA TYR A 20 2.56 3.90 12.66
C TYR A 20 3.41 4.61 11.59
N ILE A 21 2.79 5.02 10.48
CA ILE A 21 3.48 5.79 9.42
C ILE A 21 3.92 7.16 9.97
N VAL A 22 3.07 7.81 10.78
CA VAL A 22 3.40 9.10 11.39
C VAL A 22 4.62 8.98 12.32
N ASP A 23 4.65 7.97 13.19
CA ASP A 23 5.77 7.69 14.09
C ASP A 23 7.05 7.32 13.32
N ALA A 24 6.94 6.54 12.24
CA ALA A 24 8.08 6.09 11.46
C ALA A 24 8.75 7.20 10.62
N PHE A 25 7.99 8.22 10.18
CA PHE A 25 8.45 9.25 9.24
C PHE A 25 8.54 10.68 9.82
N GLY A 26 8.05 10.94 11.04
CA GLY A 26 8.23 12.20 11.76
C GLY A 26 7.87 13.44 10.91
N LEU A 27 8.87 14.26 10.56
CA LEU A 27 8.70 15.47 9.75
C LEU A 27 8.09 15.23 8.35
N TYR A 28 8.31 14.05 7.77
CA TYR A 28 7.82 13.69 6.42
C TYR A 28 6.58 12.79 6.47
N ALA A 29 5.93 12.69 7.63
CA ALA A 29 4.76 11.83 7.86
C ALA A 29 3.62 12.08 6.87
N VAL A 30 3.25 13.35 6.65
CA VAL A 30 2.12 13.72 5.78
C VAL A 30 2.39 13.32 4.33
N SER A 31 3.60 13.58 3.82
CA SER A 31 3.96 13.20 2.44
C SER A 31 3.97 11.69 2.24
N ALA A 32 4.46 10.93 3.22
CA ALA A 32 4.44 9.47 3.18
C ALA A 32 3.00 8.93 3.19
N LEU A 33 2.13 9.53 4.02
CA LEU A 33 0.70 9.21 4.08
C LEU A 33 0.02 9.43 2.73
N THR A 34 0.28 10.57 2.08
CA THR A 34 -0.31 10.90 0.77
C THR A 34 0.12 9.91 -0.30
N ILE A 35 1.40 9.53 -0.36
CA ILE A 35 1.88 8.53 -1.32
C ILE A 35 1.18 7.18 -1.10
N ALA A 36 1.01 6.75 0.16
CA ALA A 36 0.28 5.53 0.48
C ALA A 36 -1.19 5.58 0.00
N ILE A 37 -1.84 6.75 0.10
CA ILE A 37 -3.21 6.98 -0.40
C ILE A 37 -3.24 6.97 -1.93
N VAL A 38 -2.28 7.61 -2.61
CA VAL A 38 -2.19 7.63 -4.08
C VAL A 38 -1.99 6.22 -4.62
N VAL A 39 -1.07 5.44 -4.05
CA VAL A 39 -0.84 4.04 -4.44
C VAL A 39 -2.11 3.21 -4.24
N ARG A 40 -2.82 3.39 -3.11
CA ARG A 40 -4.11 2.73 -2.87
C ARG A 40 -5.14 3.09 -3.95
N CYS A 41 -5.26 4.37 -4.29
CA CYS A 41 -6.19 4.84 -5.31
C CYS A 41 -5.84 4.29 -6.70
N LEU A 42 -4.55 4.26 -7.04
CA LEU A 42 -4.08 3.66 -8.28
C LEU A 42 -4.45 2.18 -8.33
N VAL A 43 -4.15 1.40 -7.29
CA VAL A 43 -4.50 -0.02 -7.22
C VAL A 43 -6.01 -0.23 -7.35
N GLY A 44 -6.81 0.60 -6.68
CA GLY A 44 -8.27 0.57 -6.77
C GLY A 44 -8.81 0.94 -8.16
N ALA A 45 -8.10 1.76 -8.93
CA ALA A 45 -8.45 2.13 -10.30
C ALA A 45 -7.94 1.12 -11.35
N PHE A 46 -6.78 0.50 -11.10
CA PHE A 46 -6.19 -0.51 -11.98
C PHE A 46 -6.92 -1.86 -11.89
N LEU A 47 -7.41 -2.28 -10.72
CA LEU A 47 -8.17 -3.53 -10.56
C LEU A 47 -9.36 -3.69 -11.53
N PRO A 48 -10.28 -2.70 -11.64
CA PRO A 48 -11.40 -2.79 -12.58
C PRO A 48 -10.95 -2.61 -14.04
N LEU A 49 -9.88 -1.86 -14.30
CA LEU A 49 -9.34 -1.66 -15.65
C LEU A 49 -8.75 -2.94 -16.22
N GLU A 50 -7.95 -3.66 -15.42
CA GLU A 50 -7.40 -4.98 -15.76
C GLU A 50 -8.52 -6.02 -15.96
N ALA A 51 -9.55 -6.01 -15.10
CA ALA A 51 -10.71 -6.90 -15.26
C ALA A 51 -11.48 -6.62 -16.58
N ALA A 52 -11.64 -5.35 -16.96
CA ALA A 52 -12.31 -4.95 -18.19
C ALA A 52 -11.44 -5.16 -19.45
N ALA A 53 -10.12 -5.02 -19.33
CA ALA A 53 -9.17 -5.23 -20.42
C ALA A 53 -8.99 -6.73 -20.70
N MET A 54 -8.79 -7.57 -19.67
CA MET A 54 -8.55 -9.00 -19.87
C MET A 54 -9.81 -9.78 -20.28
N GLY A 55 -11.00 -9.30 -19.92
CA GLY A 55 -12.27 -9.88 -20.40
C GLY A 55 -12.42 -9.86 -21.93
N ARG A 56 -11.71 -8.98 -22.64
CA ARG A 56 -11.77 -8.88 -24.11
C ARG A 56 -10.67 -9.64 -24.85
N ILE A 57 -9.54 -9.91 -24.22
CA ILE A 57 -8.31 -10.32 -24.94
C ILE A 57 -7.97 -11.81 -24.74
N LEU A 58 -8.25 -12.41 -23.57
CA LEU A 58 -7.64 -13.71 -23.20
C LEU A 58 -8.56 -14.73 -22.49
N GLY A 59 -9.83 -14.40 -22.23
CA GLY A 59 -10.74 -15.23 -21.45
C GLY A 59 -10.50 -15.15 -19.93
N LEU A 60 -11.54 -15.38 -19.11
CA LEU A 60 -11.57 -15.11 -17.67
C LEU A 60 -10.42 -15.74 -16.85
N GLY A 61 -9.74 -16.76 -17.36
CA GLY A 61 -8.69 -17.51 -16.64
C GLY A 61 -7.36 -16.76 -16.49
N TRP A 62 -6.83 -16.17 -17.57
CA TRP A 62 -5.55 -15.44 -17.50
C TRP A 62 -5.70 -14.07 -16.84
N GLY A 63 -6.93 -13.51 -16.93
CA GLY A 63 -7.41 -12.28 -16.30
C GLY A 63 -6.92 -12.06 -14.88
N SER A 64 -7.26 -13.06 -14.07
CA SER A 64 -7.06 -13.04 -12.63
C SER A 64 -5.60 -13.30 -12.25
N THR A 65 -4.83 -14.04 -13.05
CA THR A 65 -3.42 -14.36 -12.72
C THR A 65 -2.50 -13.16 -12.84
N VAL A 66 -2.64 -12.34 -13.89
CA VAL A 66 -1.82 -11.12 -14.06
C VAL A 66 -2.18 -10.09 -12.99
N LEU A 67 -3.47 -9.92 -12.70
CA LEU A 67 -3.96 -9.05 -11.64
C LEU A 67 -3.47 -9.51 -10.25
N ALA A 68 -3.49 -10.82 -9.98
CA ALA A 68 -2.96 -11.40 -8.76
C ALA A 68 -1.45 -11.20 -8.64
N LEU A 69 -0.71 -11.31 -9.74
CA LEU A 69 0.74 -11.11 -9.76
C LEU A 69 1.11 -9.65 -9.49
N MET A 70 0.37 -8.70 -10.07
CA MET A 70 0.58 -7.27 -9.81
C MET A 70 0.16 -6.88 -8.38
N SER A 71 -0.94 -7.46 -7.88
CA SER A 71 -1.36 -7.30 -6.48
C SER A 71 -0.35 -7.90 -5.50
N ALA A 72 0.28 -9.03 -5.86
CA ALA A 72 1.35 -9.64 -5.06
C ALA A 72 2.57 -8.72 -4.99
N VAL A 73 2.98 -8.08 -6.10
CA VAL A 73 4.07 -7.09 -6.10
C VAL A 73 3.73 -5.92 -5.19
N VAL A 74 2.51 -5.37 -5.28
CA VAL A 74 2.06 -4.25 -4.42
C VAL A 74 1.96 -4.65 -2.95
N GLY A 75 1.52 -5.87 -2.63
CA GLY A 75 1.46 -6.38 -1.25
C GLY A 75 2.83 -6.70 -0.66
N VAL A 76 3.81 -7.01 -1.50
CA VAL A 76 5.20 -7.29 -1.11
C VAL A 76 5.96 -6.00 -0.75
N VAL A 77 5.61 -4.85 -1.37
CA VAL A 77 6.21 -3.53 -1.08
C VAL A 77 6.12 -3.11 0.40
N PRO A 78 4.96 -3.10 1.09
CA PRO A 78 4.88 -2.75 2.50
C PRO A 78 5.61 -3.75 3.41
N VAL A 79 5.65 -5.03 3.06
CA VAL A 79 6.41 -6.05 3.81
C VAL A 79 7.92 -5.82 3.69
N LEU A 80 8.39 -5.48 2.49
CA LEU A 80 9.79 -5.09 2.26
C LEU A 80 10.13 -3.80 3.01
N LEU A 81 9.25 -2.80 3.02
CA LEU A 81 9.47 -1.56 3.76
C LEU A 81 9.48 -1.78 5.28
N LEU A 82 8.71 -2.72 5.82
CA LEU A 82 8.75 -3.09 7.25
C LEU A 82 10.03 -3.87 7.61
N ARG A 83 10.51 -4.76 6.72
CA ARG A 83 11.75 -5.55 6.91
C ARG A 83 13.03 -4.74 6.68
N TYR A 84 13.05 -3.87 5.67
CA TYR A 84 14.22 -3.09 5.25
C TYR A 84 14.16 -1.62 5.65
N GLY A 85 13.07 -1.14 6.25
CA GLY A 85 12.91 0.25 6.68
C GLY A 85 14.01 0.72 7.62
N SER A 86 14.55 -0.16 8.48
CA SER A 86 15.71 0.19 9.33
C SER A 86 17.00 0.38 8.53
N SER A 87 17.23 -0.44 7.49
CA SER A 87 18.41 -0.34 6.60
C SER A 87 18.36 0.87 5.69
N TRP A 88 17.17 1.30 5.25
CA TRP A 88 17.00 2.49 4.42
C TRP A 88 17.09 3.78 5.25
N ARG A 89 16.66 3.75 6.53
CA ARG A 89 16.88 4.83 7.52
C ARG A 89 18.36 5.03 7.86
N GLN A 90 19.18 3.98 7.83
CA GLN A 90 20.62 4.08 8.12
C GLN A 90 21.46 4.60 6.94
N ARG A 91 20.92 4.61 5.72
CA ARG A 91 21.66 5.02 4.50
C ARG A 91 21.40 6.45 4.03
N SER A 92 20.41 7.15 4.58
CA SER A 92 20.06 8.51 4.13
C SER A 92 20.63 9.59 5.05
N LYS A 93 21.34 10.57 4.45
CA LYS A 93 21.96 11.72 5.11
C LYS A 93 20.96 12.64 5.86
N TYR A 94 19.66 12.46 5.69
CA TYR A 94 18.62 13.28 6.32
C TYR A 94 18.36 12.98 7.81
N THR A 95 18.76 11.82 8.33
CA THR A 95 18.65 11.50 9.77
C THR A 95 19.77 12.13 10.62
N ARG A 96 20.74 12.83 10.01
CA ARG A 96 21.79 13.55 10.75
C ARG A 96 21.31 14.89 11.34
N ASN A 97 20.26 15.50 10.79
CA ASN A 97 19.85 16.88 11.14
C ASN A 97 18.52 17.01 11.91
N ALA A 98 17.82 15.91 12.23
CA ALA A 98 16.58 15.97 13.05
C ALA A 98 16.84 15.80 14.57
N LYS A 99 18.09 15.98 15.02
CA LYS A 99 18.44 16.26 16.42
C LYS A 99 18.82 17.75 16.57
N GLN A 100 17.94 18.65 16.14
CA GLN A 100 17.89 20.01 16.67
C GLN A 100 16.43 20.34 16.97
#